data_AF-A0A1G1IU09-F1
#
_entry.id   AF-A0A1G1IU09-F1
#
_cell.length_a   1.000
_cell.length_b   1.000
_cell.length_c   1.000
_cell.angle_alpha   90.00
_cell.angle_beta   90.00
_cell.angle_gamma   90.00
#
_symmetry.space_group_name_H-M   'P 1'
#
loop_
_entity.id
_entity.type
_entity.pdbx_description
1 polymer ?
#
loop_
_entity_poly.entity_id
_entity_poly.type
_entity_poly.pdbx_seq_one_letter_code
_entity_poly.pdbx_strand_id
1 'polypeptide(L)'
;MNHRDRNLRIVTLTAILIFIITVSARAIDLGIDKAVSLNFYFCDNKKVVSELKIDSLDIKGAILSGNFILKAKVLKNNGLTGKLYSSNMTINSSALPDLKIFFKLTKDKLEVYSLNFGNAYRLKGTVRLKEQFETNIYFEILRANLKDIATIIKAKRPDVVTGVINGLFNIKGPLNNLQSSGFIGGRYGKIGPIWYDSADIRIQGIGPIINIVDSRIKQAQATFTMEGYIDLRNIVGSDLLSYIKLKSDMKTIVWDGWDISKDGYDSLKMVKDIGDKVSVGFKTFAREELPPYKKRDNLDEMSLEYKLDNGQAFQMKLKENEEFFGIEHKKRF
;
A
#
# COMPACT_ATOMS: atom_id res chain seq x y z
N MET A 1 20.30 -22.45 41.47
CA MET A 1 20.54 -22.07 40.05
C MET A 1 21.59 -20.97 40.04
N ASN A 2 22.77 -21.24 39.48
CA ASN A 2 23.98 -20.45 39.74
C ASN A 2 23.92 -19.06 39.08
N HIS A 3 24.50 -18.04 39.72
CA HIS A 3 24.45 -16.65 39.24
C HIS A 3 25.08 -16.48 37.84
N ARG A 4 26.02 -17.37 37.50
CA ARG A 4 26.72 -17.48 36.20
C ARG A 4 25.80 -17.96 35.07
N ASP A 5 24.89 -18.90 35.34
CA ASP A 5 23.94 -19.44 34.35
C ASP A 5 22.86 -18.43 33.95
N ARG A 6 22.49 -17.52 34.87
CA ARG A 6 21.53 -16.45 34.58
C ARG A 6 22.12 -15.42 33.61
N ASN A 7 23.36 -15.02 33.81
CA ASN A 7 24.04 -14.06 32.94
C ASN A 7 24.29 -14.65 31.55
N LEU A 8 24.67 -15.93 31.46
CA LEU A 8 24.83 -16.62 30.19
C LEU A 8 23.52 -16.61 29.39
N ARG A 9 22.38 -16.94 30.01
CA ARG A 9 21.06 -16.94 29.35
C ARG A 9 20.58 -15.56 28.88
N ILE A 10 20.97 -14.49 29.58
CA ILE A 10 20.64 -13.11 29.18
C ILE A 10 21.47 -12.71 27.97
N VAL A 11 22.77 -13.04 27.96
CA VAL A 11 23.63 -12.86 26.79
C VAL A 11 23.09 -13.70 25.63
N THR A 12 22.65 -14.95 25.86
CA THR A 12 22.05 -15.79 24.82
C THR A 12 20.74 -15.22 24.29
N LEU A 13 19.82 -14.71 25.12
CA LEU A 13 18.55 -14.12 24.67
C LEU A 13 18.74 -12.81 23.90
N THR A 14 19.72 -12.00 24.30
CA THR A 14 20.06 -10.75 23.61
C THR A 14 20.78 -11.06 22.30
N ALA A 15 21.71 -12.01 22.30
CA ALA A 15 22.34 -12.58 21.11
C ALA A 15 21.32 -13.25 20.18
N ILE A 16 20.26 -13.89 20.70
CA ILE A 16 19.16 -14.45 19.90
C ILE A 16 18.29 -13.35 19.31
N LEU A 17 18.02 -12.25 20.01
CA LEU A 17 17.28 -11.12 19.42
C LEU A 17 18.09 -10.46 18.29
N ILE A 18 19.40 -10.33 18.48
CA ILE A 18 20.34 -9.83 17.47
C ILE A 18 20.48 -10.82 16.33
N PHE A 19 20.58 -12.13 16.60
CA PHE A 19 20.59 -13.20 15.63
C PHE A 19 19.28 -13.22 14.86
N ILE A 20 18.13 -12.99 15.49
CA ILE A 20 16.86 -12.84 14.78
C ILE A 20 16.95 -11.63 13.86
N ILE A 21 17.49 -10.49 14.27
CA ILE A 21 17.65 -9.32 13.39
C ILE A 21 18.66 -9.57 12.24
N THR A 22 19.81 -10.19 12.53
CA THR A 22 20.90 -10.44 11.55
C THR A 22 20.69 -11.68 10.69
N VAL A 23 20.03 -12.71 11.19
CA VAL A 23 19.66 -13.93 10.46
C VAL A 23 18.35 -13.77 9.72
N SER A 24 17.40 -12.95 10.20
CA SER A 24 16.33 -12.50 9.30
C SER A 24 16.91 -11.75 8.11
N ALA A 25 17.98 -10.96 8.32
CA ALA A 25 18.64 -10.29 7.21
C ALA A 25 19.41 -11.25 6.29
N ARG A 26 20.17 -12.22 6.82
CA ARG A 26 20.87 -13.24 5.99
C ARG A 26 19.94 -14.26 5.32
N ALA A 27 18.85 -14.67 5.96
CA ALA A 27 17.89 -15.61 5.39
C ALA A 27 17.05 -14.98 4.24
N ILE A 28 17.12 -13.67 4.08
CA ILE A 28 16.44 -12.90 3.01
C ILE A 28 17.45 -12.46 1.93
N ASP A 29 18.68 -12.98 1.93
CA ASP A 29 19.74 -12.63 0.95
C ASP A 29 20.06 -11.12 0.95
N LEU A 30 19.93 -10.48 2.12
CA LEU A 30 20.28 -9.06 2.27
C LEU A 30 21.80 -8.96 2.40
N GLY A 31 22.46 -8.42 1.38
CA GLY A 31 23.90 -8.19 1.36
C GLY A 31 24.32 -7.22 2.47
N ILE A 32 24.84 -7.74 3.58
CA ILE A 32 25.38 -6.94 4.68
C ILE A 32 26.87 -6.74 4.41
N ASP A 33 27.23 -5.66 3.72
CA ASP A 33 28.63 -5.25 3.54
C ASP A 33 28.94 -4.09 4.50
N LYS A 34 29.69 -4.39 5.58
CA LYS A 34 30.33 -3.45 6.55
C LYS A 34 29.49 -2.39 7.30
N ALA A 35 28.19 -2.27 7.09
CA ALA A 35 27.44 -1.05 7.43
C ALA A 35 26.60 -1.08 8.73
N VAL A 36 26.96 -1.91 9.71
CA VAL A 36 26.22 -2.02 10.99
C VAL A 36 27.19 -1.98 12.17
N SER A 37 27.01 -1.02 13.08
CA SER A 37 27.73 -0.96 14.35
C SER A 37 26.77 -1.14 15.52
N LEU A 38 27.22 -1.83 16.56
CA LEU A 38 26.37 -2.28 17.66
C LEU A 38 27.11 -2.19 18.98
N ASN A 39 26.60 -1.37 19.88
CA ASN A 39 27.13 -1.15 21.22
C ASN A 39 26.17 -1.72 22.27
N PHE A 40 26.73 -2.35 23.32
CA PHE A 40 25.98 -2.92 24.44
C PHE A 40 26.44 -2.34 25.77
N TYR A 41 25.47 -1.93 26.58
CA TYR A 41 25.68 -1.47 27.94
C TYR A 41 24.76 -2.27 28.88
N PHE A 42 25.37 -2.99 29.81
CA PHE A 42 24.63 -3.70 30.85
C PHE A 42 24.59 -2.85 32.12
N CYS A 43 23.39 -2.50 32.58
CA CYS A 43 23.21 -1.81 33.85
C CYS A 43 22.52 -2.78 34.83
N ASP A 44 23.23 -3.15 35.90
CA ASP A 44 22.69 -3.93 37.03
C ASP A 44 22.07 -5.30 36.69
N ASN A 45 22.82 -6.24 36.10
CA ASN A 45 22.47 -7.68 35.87
C ASN A 45 21.08 -8.01 35.28
N LYS A 46 20.25 -7.01 34.96
CA LYS A 46 18.82 -7.13 34.65
C LYS A 46 18.35 -6.05 33.68
N LYS A 47 19.08 -4.94 33.53
CA LYS A 47 18.79 -3.95 32.48
C LYS A 47 19.83 -4.06 31.38
N VAL A 48 19.35 -3.98 30.15
CA VAL A 48 20.14 -4.00 28.92
C VAL A 48 19.82 -2.71 28.18
N VAL A 49 20.85 -1.93 27.87
CA VAL A 49 20.78 -0.85 26.90
C VAL A 49 21.63 -1.27 25.71
N SER A 50 21.07 -1.17 24.51
CA SER A 50 21.78 -1.47 23.28
C SER A 50 21.55 -0.36 22.29
N GLU A 51 22.61 0.02 21.59
CA GLU A 51 22.57 1.03 20.54
C GLU A 51 23.07 0.38 19.25
N LEU A 52 22.21 0.37 18.25
CA LEU A 52 22.46 -0.18 16.92
C LEU A 52 22.44 0.97 15.93
N LYS A 53 23.54 1.19 15.24
CA LYS A 53 23.63 2.15 14.13
C LYS A 53 23.76 1.38 12.83
N ILE A 54 22.85 1.68 11.91
CA ILE A 54 22.81 1.13 10.56
C ILE A 54 23.19 2.28 9.64
N ASP A 55 24.37 2.18 9.02
CA ASP A 55 24.84 3.18 8.07
C ASP A 55 24.18 2.97 6.69
N SER A 56 24.01 1.71 6.29
CA SER A 56 23.40 1.32 5.01
C SER A 56 22.99 -0.15 5.07
N LEU A 57 21.71 -0.45 4.97
CA LEU A 57 21.18 -1.81 4.86
C LEU A 57 20.30 -1.87 3.62
N ASP A 58 20.75 -2.61 2.60
CA ASP A 58 19.92 -2.84 1.42
C ASP A 58 18.87 -3.93 1.71
N ILE A 59 17.60 -3.54 1.64
CA ILE A 59 16.44 -4.43 1.72
C ILE A 59 15.71 -4.41 0.38
N LYS A 60 16.01 -5.37 -0.50
CA LYS A 60 15.39 -5.49 -1.84
C LYS A 60 15.48 -4.18 -2.65
N GLY A 61 16.68 -3.62 -2.75
CA GLY A 61 16.99 -2.35 -3.42
C GLY A 61 16.60 -1.11 -2.60
N ALA A 62 16.19 -1.26 -1.34
CA ALA A 62 15.87 -0.16 -0.44
C ALA A 62 17.00 0.02 0.57
N ILE A 63 17.73 1.12 0.46
CA ILE A 63 18.84 1.43 1.36
C ILE A 63 18.27 2.08 2.62
N LEU A 64 18.23 1.34 3.71
CA LEU A 64 17.82 1.80 5.03
C LEU A 64 19.05 2.26 5.83
N SER A 65 18.96 3.43 6.46
CA SER A 65 19.94 3.86 7.46
C SER A 65 19.23 4.44 8.69
N GLY A 66 19.92 4.50 9.83
CA GLY A 66 19.40 5.10 11.04
C GLY A 66 19.99 4.53 12.32
N ASN A 67 19.57 5.09 13.44
CA ASN A 67 19.99 4.67 14.77
C ASN A 67 18.82 4.03 15.50
N PHE A 68 19.08 2.98 16.27
CA PHE A 68 18.13 2.28 17.10
C PHE A 68 18.67 2.15 18.52
N ILE A 69 17.85 2.49 19.51
CA ILE A 69 18.20 2.38 20.92
C ILE A 69 17.18 1.46 21.59
N LEU A 70 17.65 0.31 22.09
CA LEU A 70 16.87 -0.62 22.88
C LEU A 70 17.17 -0.40 24.37
N LYS A 71 16.14 -0.13 25.16
CA LYS A 71 16.20 -0.10 26.63
C LYS A 71 15.30 -1.18 27.18
N ALA A 72 15.87 -2.28 27.65
CA ALA A 72 15.12 -3.45 28.06
C ALA A 72 15.50 -3.95 29.46
N LYS A 73 14.59 -4.71 30.07
CA LYS A 73 14.74 -5.35 31.37
C LYS A 73 14.37 -6.82 31.25
N VAL A 74 15.24 -7.67 31.78
CA VAL A 74 15.02 -9.11 31.88
C VAL A 74 14.05 -9.39 33.02
N LEU A 75 13.02 -10.16 32.71
CA LEU A 75 11.99 -10.61 33.65
C LEU A 75 12.41 -11.94 34.31
N LYS A 76 11.86 -12.23 35.50
CA LYS A 76 12.18 -13.46 36.27
C LYS A 76 11.95 -14.76 35.48
N ASN A 77 11.03 -14.74 34.50
CA ASN A 77 10.60 -15.92 33.73
C ASN A 77 11.32 -16.04 32.37
N ASN A 78 12.54 -15.49 32.25
CA ASN A 78 13.27 -15.37 30.98
C ASN A 78 12.50 -14.59 29.89
N GLY A 79 11.66 -13.64 30.30
CA GLY A 79 11.05 -12.67 29.40
C GLY A 79 11.90 -11.40 29.30
N LEU A 80 11.58 -10.57 28.33
CA LEU A 80 12.15 -9.25 28.13
C LEU A 80 11.01 -8.24 28.10
N THR A 81 11.13 -7.10 28.76
CA THR A 81 10.24 -5.96 28.53
C THR A 81 11.08 -4.74 28.27
N GLY A 82 10.68 -3.88 27.35
CA GLY A 82 11.54 -2.78 26.97
C GLY A 82 10.89 -1.80 26.02
N LYS A 83 11.68 -0.80 25.72
CA LYS A 83 11.37 0.24 24.76
C LYS A 83 12.41 0.24 23.66
N LEU A 84 11.98 0.28 22.41
CA LEU A 84 12.84 0.49 21.25
C LEU A 84 12.56 1.89 20.69
N TYR A 85 13.61 2.62 20.40
CA TYR A 85 13.54 3.94 19.77
C TYR A 85 14.33 3.89 18.48
N SER A 86 13.91 4.63 17.47
CA SER A 86 14.78 4.99 16.37
C SER A 86 14.91 6.50 16.22
N SER A 87 15.98 6.92 15.55
CA SER A 87 16.21 8.30 15.14
C SER A 87 17.04 8.35 13.87
N ASN A 88 16.94 9.48 13.16
CA ASN A 88 17.67 9.74 11.91
C ASN A 88 17.48 8.61 10.88
N MET A 89 16.29 8.02 10.83
CA MET A 89 16.00 6.97 9.88
C MET A 89 15.87 7.55 8.48
N THR A 90 16.46 6.89 7.49
CA THR A 90 16.22 7.20 6.07
C THR A 90 16.02 5.93 5.27
N ILE A 91 15.24 6.03 4.20
CA ILE A 91 15.11 5.01 3.15
C ILE A 91 15.43 5.66 1.82
N ASN A 92 16.43 5.15 1.10
CA ASN A 92 16.92 5.77 -0.15
C ASN A 92 17.16 7.29 0.01
N SER A 93 17.82 7.69 1.10
CA SER A 93 18.07 9.09 1.47
C SER A 93 16.83 9.93 1.80
N SER A 94 15.62 9.36 1.73
CA SER A 94 14.38 10.02 2.16
C SER A 94 14.20 9.82 3.66
N ALA A 95 14.04 10.92 4.40
CA ALA A 95 13.85 10.87 5.84
C ALA A 95 12.58 10.09 6.21
N LEU A 96 12.70 9.22 7.22
CA LEU A 96 11.59 8.49 7.81
C LEU A 96 11.28 9.03 9.21
N PRO A 97 10.01 8.98 9.64
CA PRO A 97 9.64 9.30 11.00
C PRO A 97 10.32 8.42 12.05
N ASP A 98 10.48 8.95 13.26
CA ASP A 98 10.99 8.18 14.39
C ASP A 98 10.03 7.04 14.78
N LEU A 99 10.60 5.89 15.14
CA LEU A 99 9.90 4.71 15.64
C LEU A 99 10.03 4.66 17.17
N LYS A 100 8.92 4.41 17.86
CA LYS A 100 8.88 4.22 19.31
C LYS A 100 8.02 3.00 19.65
N ILE A 101 8.64 1.94 20.17
CA ILE A 101 7.97 0.70 20.55
C ILE A 101 8.07 0.51 22.06
N PHE A 102 6.97 0.10 22.70
CA PHE A 102 6.94 -0.46 24.04
C PHE A 102 6.39 -1.89 23.98
N PHE A 103 7.16 -2.85 24.49
CA PHE A 103 6.86 -4.27 24.30
C PHE A 103 7.20 -5.14 25.50
N LYS A 104 6.67 -6.37 25.45
CA LYS A 104 7.00 -7.50 26.31
C LYS A 104 7.14 -8.75 25.47
N LEU A 105 8.32 -9.35 25.50
CA LEU A 105 8.63 -10.62 24.91
C LEU A 105 8.69 -11.68 26.03
N THR A 106 8.05 -12.82 25.78
CA THR A 106 8.11 -13.99 26.67
C THR A 106 8.43 -15.22 25.81
N LYS A 107 8.53 -16.40 26.43
CA LYS A 107 8.67 -17.65 25.66
C LYS A 107 7.46 -17.95 24.76
N ASP A 108 6.27 -17.45 25.13
CA ASP A 108 5.02 -17.83 24.49
C ASP A 108 4.47 -16.78 23.54
N LYS A 109 4.81 -15.51 23.74
CA LYS A 109 4.29 -14.38 22.96
C LYS A 109 5.20 -13.16 22.95
N LEU A 110 5.13 -12.42 21.86
CA LEU A 110 5.49 -11.01 21.76
C LEU A 110 4.21 -10.18 21.93
N GLU A 111 4.23 -9.23 22.85
CA GLU A 111 3.16 -8.28 23.10
C GLU A 111 3.71 -6.87 22.86
N VAL A 112 3.12 -6.15 21.92
CA VAL A 112 3.42 -4.76 21.61
C VAL A 112 2.32 -3.91 22.24
N TYR A 113 2.65 -3.24 23.34
CA TYR A 113 1.72 -2.35 24.04
C TYR A 113 1.46 -1.09 23.23
N SER A 114 2.51 -0.56 22.62
CA SER A 114 2.41 0.54 21.68
C SER A 114 3.60 0.53 20.74
N LEU A 115 3.33 0.83 19.48
CA LEU A 115 4.30 1.18 18.46
C LEU A 115 3.78 2.46 17.83
N ASN A 116 4.60 3.50 17.81
CA ASN A 116 4.31 4.75 17.11
C ASN A 116 5.38 4.93 16.06
N PHE A 117 4.97 5.21 14.83
CA PHE A 117 5.87 5.59 13.75
C PHE A 117 5.48 7.00 13.30
N GLY A 118 6.30 7.96 13.70
CA GLY A 118 5.94 9.37 13.69
C GLY A 118 4.67 9.66 14.51
N ASN A 119 3.90 10.63 14.03
CA ASN A 119 2.61 11.01 14.61
C ASN A 119 1.41 10.34 13.92
N ALA A 120 1.66 9.68 12.79
CA ALA A 120 0.61 9.26 11.86
C ALA A 120 0.25 7.77 11.96
N TYR A 121 1.10 6.94 12.55
CA TYR A 121 0.88 5.49 12.58
C TYR A 121 1.03 4.94 13.98
N ARG A 122 0.06 4.15 14.41
CA ARG A 122 0.07 3.48 15.70
C ARG A 122 -0.24 2.00 15.53
N LEU A 123 0.43 1.15 16.30
CA LEU A 123 0.20 -0.28 16.32
C LEU A 123 0.22 -0.80 17.75
N LYS A 124 -0.65 -1.76 18.05
CA LYS A 124 -0.61 -2.56 19.26
C LYS A 124 -1.07 -3.97 18.95
N GLY A 125 -0.64 -4.95 19.73
CA GLY A 125 -1.09 -6.31 19.50
C GLY A 125 -0.21 -7.37 20.12
N THR A 126 -0.52 -8.61 19.76
CA THR A 126 0.17 -9.79 20.24
C THR A 126 0.43 -10.77 19.11
N VAL A 127 1.58 -11.43 19.16
CA VAL A 127 1.93 -12.57 18.29
C VAL A 127 2.39 -13.70 19.21
N ARG A 128 1.75 -14.86 19.15
CA ARG A 128 2.22 -16.06 19.85
C ARG A 128 3.46 -16.61 19.14
N LEU A 129 4.39 -17.13 19.92
CA LEU A 129 5.66 -17.68 19.43
C LEU A 129 5.67 -19.21 19.40
N LYS A 130 4.54 -19.82 19.77
CA LYS A 130 4.29 -21.25 19.63
C LYS A 130 3.48 -21.51 18.38
N GLU A 131 3.56 -22.74 17.89
CA GLU A 131 2.94 -23.21 16.64
C GLU A 131 1.48 -22.74 16.49
N GLN A 132 1.08 -22.53 15.23
CA GLN A 132 -0.03 -21.69 14.75
C GLN A 132 0.23 -20.18 14.80
N PHE A 133 1.15 -19.70 15.65
CA PHE A 133 1.58 -18.29 15.67
C PHE A 133 0.43 -17.29 15.69
N GLU A 134 -0.57 -17.55 16.54
CA GLU A 134 -1.77 -16.73 16.68
C GLU A 134 -1.42 -15.26 16.85
N THR A 135 -1.98 -14.44 15.96
CA THR A 135 -1.72 -13.03 15.82
C THR A 135 -2.99 -12.26 16.13
N ASN A 136 -2.86 -11.12 16.79
CA ASN A 136 -3.93 -10.15 16.99
C ASN A 136 -3.31 -8.75 17.02
N ILE A 137 -3.43 -8.03 15.91
CA ILE A 137 -2.77 -6.74 15.68
C ILE A 137 -3.83 -5.71 15.33
N TYR A 138 -3.77 -4.58 16.01
CA TYR A 138 -4.54 -3.39 15.73
C TYR A 138 -3.59 -2.31 15.21
N PHE A 139 -3.88 -1.79 14.03
CA PHE A 139 -3.12 -0.73 13.39
C PHE A 139 -4.03 0.45 13.10
N GLU A 140 -3.58 1.65 13.46
CA GLU A 140 -4.32 2.90 13.34
C GLU A 140 -3.50 3.90 12.54
N ILE A 141 -4.15 4.55 11.58
CA ILE A 141 -3.61 5.62 10.76
C ILE A 141 -4.30 6.92 11.17
N LEU A 142 -3.52 7.95 11.48
CA LEU A 142 -3.97 9.25 11.96
C LEU A 142 -3.42 10.34 11.07
N ARG A 143 -4.29 10.94 10.25
CA ARG A 143 -3.96 12.07 9.36
C ARG A 143 -2.68 11.85 8.55
N ALA A 144 -2.45 10.64 8.06
CA ALA A 144 -1.29 10.34 7.24
C ALA A 144 -1.45 10.96 5.85
N ASN A 145 -0.36 11.48 5.27
CA ASN A 145 -0.34 11.87 3.87
C ASN A 145 -0.17 10.62 3.01
N LEU A 146 -1.08 10.40 2.07
CA LEU A 146 -1.07 9.21 1.22
C LEU A 146 0.17 9.16 0.30
N LYS A 147 0.75 10.33 -0.03
CA LYS A 147 2.01 10.44 -0.77
C LYS A 147 3.19 9.84 0.01
N ASP A 148 3.23 10.01 1.33
CA ASP A 148 4.31 9.47 2.16
C ASP A 148 4.25 7.94 2.15
N ILE A 149 3.04 7.37 2.23
CA ILE A 149 2.82 5.92 2.11
C ILE A 149 3.30 5.42 0.75
N ALA A 150 2.88 6.08 -0.32
CA ALA A 150 3.27 5.73 -1.69
C ALA A 150 4.80 5.76 -1.89
N THR A 151 5.48 6.72 -1.25
CA THR A 151 6.94 6.83 -1.26
C THR A 151 7.60 5.69 -0.49
N ILE A 152 7.11 5.36 0.70
CA ILE A 152 7.64 4.26 1.54
C ILE A 152 7.54 2.91 0.81
N ILE A 153 6.43 2.64 0.12
CA ILE A 153 6.24 1.38 -0.62
C ILE A 153 6.91 1.37 -2.00
N LYS A 154 7.56 2.48 -2.39
CA LYS A 154 8.15 2.69 -3.72
C LYS A 154 7.14 2.45 -4.85
N ALA A 155 5.94 3.03 -4.72
CA ALA A 155 4.99 3.02 -5.81
C ALA A 155 5.65 3.64 -7.05
N LYS A 156 5.43 3.06 -8.25
CA LYS A 156 6.06 3.56 -9.49
C LYS A 156 5.74 5.04 -9.77
N ARG A 157 4.58 5.49 -9.32
CA ARG A 157 4.08 6.86 -9.51
C ARG A 157 3.52 7.38 -8.18
N PRO A 158 4.35 7.80 -7.22
CA PRO A 158 3.86 8.22 -5.91
C PRO A 158 3.01 9.49 -5.97
N ASP A 159 3.22 10.35 -6.98
CA ASP A 159 2.50 11.61 -7.14
C ASP A 159 1.05 11.44 -7.65
N VAL A 160 0.67 10.25 -8.14
CA VAL A 160 -0.71 10.01 -8.59
C VAL A 160 -1.64 9.66 -7.44
N VAL A 161 -1.12 9.59 -6.21
CA VAL A 161 -1.91 9.30 -5.02
C VAL A 161 -1.66 10.38 -3.96
N THR A 162 -2.67 11.19 -3.68
CA THR A 162 -2.59 12.30 -2.72
C THR A 162 -3.80 12.31 -1.79
N GLY A 163 -3.70 13.05 -0.70
CA GLY A 163 -4.79 13.25 0.26
C GLY A 163 -4.38 12.88 1.69
N VAL A 164 -5.24 13.23 2.63
CA VAL A 164 -5.04 12.91 4.05
C VAL A 164 -5.95 11.75 4.42
N ILE A 165 -5.37 10.70 5.00
CA ILE A 165 -6.10 9.49 5.38
C ILE A 165 -6.11 9.27 6.90
N ASN A 166 -7.19 8.68 7.37
CA ASN A 166 -7.31 8.05 8.68
C ASN A 166 -7.76 6.61 8.48
N GLY A 167 -7.45 5.71 9.39
CA GLY A 167 -7.89 4.34 9.23
C GLY A 167 -7.67 3.48 10.45
N LEU A 168 -8.38 2.36 10.49
CA LEU A 168 -8.24 1.34 11.50
C LEU A 168 -8.21 -0.02 10.80
N PHE A 169 -7.25 -0.84 11.18
CA PHE A 169 -7.02 -2.18 10.64
C PHE A 169 -6.87 -3.15 11.79
N ASN A 170 -7.46 -4.33 11.62
CA ASN A 170 -7.37 -5.43 12.55
C ASN A 170 -6.95 -6.68 11.79
N ILE A 171 -5.87 -7.32 12.25
CA ILE A 171 -5.31 -8.55 11.68
C ILE A 171 -5.31 -9.60 12.79
N LYS A 172 -6.03 -10.70 12.59
CA LYS A 172 -6.20 -11.73 13.61
C LYS A 172 -6.10 -13.15 13.06
N GLY A 173 -5.80 -14.11 13.92
CA GLY A 173 -5.76 -15.54 13.60
C GLY A 173 -4.33 -16.06 13.43
N PRO A 174 -4.16 -17.33 13.02
CA PRO A 174 -2.86 -17.96 12.88
C PRO A 174 -2.10 -17.41 11.67
N LEU A 175 -0.77 -17.43 11.71
CA LEU A 175 0.08 -16.81 10.66
C LEU A 175 -0.17 -17.38 9.25
N ASN A 176 -0.58 -18.66 9.16
CA ASN A 176 -0.93 -19.32 7.90
C ASN A 176 -2.35 -18.99 7.39
N ASN A 177 -3.18 -18.32 8.20
CA ASN A 177 -4.56 -17.98 7.86
C ASN A 177 -5.00 -16.66 8.53
N LEU A 178 -4.21 -15.60 8.30
CA LEU A 178 -4.47 -14.28 8.84
C LEU A 178 -5.76 -13.68 8.26
N GLN A 179 -6.70 -13.32 9.11
CA GLN A 179 -7.89 -12.57 8.74
C GLN A 179 -7.63 -11.08 8.94
N SER A 180 -7.81 -10.30 7.89
CA SER A 180 -7.62 -8.85 7.90
C SER A 180 -8.96 -8.14 7.70
N SER A 181 -9.21 -7.08 8.44
CA SER A 181 -10.39 -6.22 8.27
C SER A 181 -10.05 -4.79 8.63
N GLY A 182 -10.73 -3.82 8.03
CA GLY A 182 -10.46 -2.43 8.34
C GLY A 182 -11.28 -1.43 7.56
N PHE A 183 -11.03 -0.17 7.89
CA PHE A 183 -11.61 0.99 7.23
C PHE A 183 -10.54 2.07 7.06
N ILE A 184 -10.55 2.75 5.91
CA ILE A 184 -9.72 3.89 5.59
C ILE A 184 -10.64 5.01 5.09
N GLY A 185 -10.59 6.16 5.76
CA GLY A 185 -11.24 7.38 5.32
C GLY A 185 -10.21 8.37 4.78
N GLY A 186 -10.32 8.75 3.52
CA GLY A 186 -9.53 9.78 2.86
C GLY A 186 -10.31 11.06 2.66
N ARG A 187 -9.62 12.21 2.66
CA ARG A 187 -10.19 13.52 2.30
C ARG A 187 -9.28 14.30 1.36
N TYR A 188 -9.90 15.08 0.47
CA TYR A 188 -9.28 16.06 -0.42
C TYR A 188 -8.03 15.50 -1.11
N GLY A 189 -8.22 14.52 -1.99
CA GLY A 189 -7.11 13.77 -2.56
C GLY A 189 -7.32 13.39 -4.02
N LYS A 190 -6.38 12.59 -4.52
CA LYS A 190 -6.34 12.09 -5.89
C LYS A 190 -5.92 10.63 -5.89
N ILE A 191 -6.52 9.80 -6.73
CA ILE A 191 -6.09 8.43 -7.02
C ILE A 191 -6.07 8.27 -8.55
N GLY A 192 -4.87 8.14 -9.14
CA GLY A 192 -4.73 8.12 -10.59
C GLY A 192 -5.21 9.44 -11.19
N PRO A 193 -6.08 9.46 -12.20
CA PRO A 193 -6.65 10.70 -12.75
C PRO A 193 -7.80 11.27 -11.91
N ILE A 194 -8.33 10.52 -10.93
CA ILE A 194 -9.58 10.84 -10.24
C ILE A 194 -9.30 11.65 -8.98
N TRP A 195 -9.91 12.83 -8.88
CA TRP A 195 -9.94 13.63 -7.67
C TRP A 195 -11.13 13.23 -6.80
N TYR A 196 -11.00 13.34 -5.49
CA TYR A 196 -12.09 13.05 -4.56
C TYR A 196 -12.12 14.03 -3.40
N ASP A 197 -13.34 14.36 -2.95
CA ASP A 197 -13.57 15.13 -1.73
C ASP A 197 -13.47 14.21 -0.51
N SER A 198 -14.05 13.01 -0.61
CA SER A 198 -13.95 11.98 0.41
C SER A 198 -13.89 10.58 -0.19
N ALA A 199 -13.13 9.69 0.44
CA ALA A 199 -13.07 8.27 0.08
C ALA A 199 -13.25 7.43 1.35
N ASP A 200 -14.27 6.58 1.36
CA ASP A 200 -14.58 5.66 2.46
C ASP A 200 -14.32 4.23 1.98
N ILE A 201 -13.18 3.67 2.37
CA ILE A 201 -12.69 2.37 1.90
C ILE A 201 -12.83 1.36 3.02
N ARG A 202 -13.57 0.28 2.80
CA ARG A 202 -13.60 -0.87 3.71
C ARG A 202 -12.86 -2.03 3.08
N ILE A 203 -12.14 -2.75 3.93
CA ILE A 203 -11.35 -3.89 3.50
C ILE A 203 -11.63 -5.13 4.34
N GLN A 204 -11.59 -6.28 3.69
CA GLN A 204 -11.71 -7.60 4.32
C GLN A 204 -10.86 -8.61 3.55
N GLY A 205 -10.12 -9.47 4.23
CA GLY A 205 -9.19 -10.38 3.57
C GLY A 205 -8.82 -11.59 4.41
N ILE A 206 -8.32 -12.62 3.71
CA ILE A 206 -7.76 -13.82 4.31
C ILE A 206 -6.42 -14.10 3.62
N GLY A 207 -5.38 -14.31 4.42
CA GLY A 207 -4.02 -14.49 3.94
C GLY A 207 -3.47 -13.22 3.28
N PRO A 208 -2.71 -13.33 2.16
CA PRO A 208 -2.09 -12.17 1.51
C PRO A 208 -3.06 -11.33 0.68
N ILE A 209 -4.32 -11.76 0.52
CA ILE A 209 -5.32 -11.09 -0.32
C ILE A 209 -6.23 -10.24 0.56
N ILE A 210 -6.29 -8.94 0.27
CA ILE A 210 -7.18 -7.97 0.90
C ILE A 210 -8.21 -7.53 -0.13
N ASN A 211 -9.49 -7.84 0.08
CA ASN A 211 -10.57 -7.34 -0.75
C ASN A 211 -11.01 -5.96 -0.29
N ILE A 212 -11.32 -5.10 -1.25
CA ILE A 212 -11.99 -3.82 -1.08
C ILE A 212 -13.48 -4.06 -1.27
N VAL A 213 -14.26 -3.80 -0.24
CA VAL A 213 -15.70 -4.09 -0.17
C VAL A 213 -16.47 -2.83 0.21
N ASP A 214 -17.71 -2.68 -0.26
CA ASP A 214 -18.65 -1.61 0.12
C ASP A 214 -18.02 -0.20 0.18
N SER A 215 -17.05 0.07 -0.68
CA SER A 215 -16.23 1.27 -0.62
C SER A 215 -16.82 2.35 -1.51
N ARG A 216 -16.69 3.61 -1.11
CA ARG A 216 -17.29 4.75 -1.79
C ARG A 216 -16.29 5.88 -1.97
N ILE A 217 -16.33 6.52 -3.13
CA ILE A 217 -15.57 7.73 -3.43
C ILE A 217 -16.56 8.82 -3.83
N LYS A 218 -16.46 9.99 -3.22
CA LYS A 218 -17.28 11.16 -3.54
C LYS A 218 -16.44 12.20 -4.25
N GLN A 219 -16.94 12.71 -5.35
CA GLN A 219 -16.34 13.79 -6.12
C GLN A 219 -17.43 14.78 -6.52
N ALA A 220 -17.40 15.98 -5.97
CA ALA A 220 -18.44 16.99 -6.09
C ALA A 220 -19.83 16.40 -5.78
N GLN A 221 -20.68 16.26 -6.80
CA GLN A 221 -22.03 15.71 -6.68
C GLN A 221 -22.12 14.22 -7.05
N ALA A 222 -21.04 13.60 -7.53
CA ALA A 222 -21.02 12.20 -7.95
C ALA A 222 -20.54 11.28 -6.82
N THR A 223 -21.12 10.07 -6.76
CA THR A 223 -20.67 8.99 -5.87
C THR A 223 -20.30 7.76 -6.69
N PHE A 224 -19.06 7.30 -6.52
CA PHE A 224 -18.55 6.08 -7.10
C PHE A 224 -18.50 4.99 -6.05
N THR A 225 -18.84 3.77 -6.42
CA THR A 225 -18.54 2.57 -5.65
C THR A 225 -17.19 2.00 -6.09
N MET A 226 -16.42 1.51 -5.13
CA MET A 226 -15.11 0.93 -5.37
C MET A 226 -15.10 -0.52 -4.88
N GLU A 227 -14.62 -1.40 -5.74
CA GLU A 227 -14.47 -2.83 -5.46
C GLU A 227 -13.14 -3.30 -6.04
N GLY A 228 -12.58 -4.37 -5.49
CA GLY A 228 -11.32 -4.92 -6.00
C GLY A 228 -10.58 -5.70 -4.93
N TYR A 229 -9.32 -6.00 -5.18
CA TYR A 229 -8.46 -6.64 -4.20
C TYR A 229 -7.01 -6.15 -4.33
N ILE A 230 -6.24 -6.35 -3.27
CA ILE A 230 -4.82 -6.08 -3.19
C ILE A 230 -4.14 -7.38 -2.79
N ASP A 231 -3.12 -7.79 -3.54
CA ASP A 231 -2.24 -8.89 -3.18
C ASP A 231 -0.97 -8.34 -2.54
N LEU A 232 -0.82 -8.55 -1.22
CA LEU A 232 0.31 -8.08 -0.43
C LEU A 232 1.66 -8.66 -0.88
N ARG A 233 1.66 -9.80 -1.59
CA ARG A 233 2.90 -10.39 -2.14
C ARG A 233 3.52 -9.52 -3.22
N ASN A 234 2.69 -8.71 -3.88
CA ASN A 234 3.09 -7.87 -5.01
C ASN A 234 3.14 -6.38 -4.64
N ILE A 235 3.08 -5.99 -3.36
CA ILE A 235 2.91 -4.57 -2.98
C ILE A 235 4.12 -3.67 -3.34
N VAL A 236 5.32 -4.24 -3.39
CA VAL A 236 6.56 -3.49 -3.65
C VAL A 236 6.74 -3.31 -5.16
N GLY A 237 6.79 -2.05 -5.62
CA GLY A 237 7.07 -1.72 -7.02
C GLY A 237 5.95 -2.06 -8.02
N SER A 238 4.76 -2.43 -7.57
CA SER A 238 3.60 -2.70 -8.45
C SER A 238 2.68 -1.49 -8.61
N ASP A 239 1.83 -1.57 -9.64
CA ASP A 239 0.70 -0.66 -9.81
C ASP A 239 -0.48 -1.16 -8.99
N LEU A 240 -0.55 -0.74 -7.72
CA LEU A 240 -1.59 -1.15 -6.76
C LEU A 240 -3.03 -0.90 -7.25
N LEU A 241 -3.20 -0.01 -8.21
CA LEU A 241 -4.49 0.38 -8.77
C LEU A 241 -4.99 -0.58 -9.85
N SER A 242 -4.13 -1.46 -10.39
CA SER A 242 -4.48 -2.35 -11.52
C SER A 242 -5.62 -3.32 -11.22
N TYR A 243 -5.81 -3.68 -9.94
CA TYR A 243 -6.85 -4.60 -9.48
C TYR A 243 -8.07 -3.89 -8.86
N ILE A 244 -8.12 -2.56 -8.94
CA ILE A 244 -9.21 -1.74 -8.40
C ILE A 244 -10.17 -1.39 -9.54
N LYS A 245 -11.47 -1.61 -9.30
CA LYS A 245 -12.56 -1.26 -10.21
C LYS A 245 -13.43 -0.19 -9.57
N LEU A 246 -13.70 0.88 -10.31
CA LEU A 246 -14.61 1.95 -9.89
C LEU A 246 -15.89 1.85 -10.72
N LYS A 247 -17.02 1.72 -10.06
CA LYS A 247 -18.34 1.70 -10.68
C LYS A 247 -19.07 2.97 -10.28
N SER A 248 -19.47 3.80 -11.24
CA SER A 248 -20.37 4.92 -10.95
C SER A 248 -21.80 4.41 -10.78
N ASP A 249 -22.59 5.14 -9.99
CA ASP A 249 -24.06 5.05 -9.99
C ASP A 249 -24.67 5.57 -11.31
N MET A 250 -23.94 6.39 -12.05
CA MET A 250 -24.21 6.75 -13.44
C MET A 250 -23.68 5.64 -14.38
N LYS A 251 -24.14 5.57 -15.63
CA LYS A 251 -23.89 4.48 -16.62
C LYS A 251 -22.42 4.28 -17.07
N THR A 252 -21.44 4.61 -16.22
CA THR A 252 -20.01 4.62 -16.50
C THR A 252 -19.24 3.81 -15.46
N ILE A 253 -18.43 2.86 -15.92
CA ILE A 253 -17.46 2.07 -15.14
C ILE A 253 -16.07 2.60 -15.48
N VAL A 254 -15.23 2.90 -14.48
CA VAL A 254 -13.83 3.25 -14.70
C VAL A 254 -12.94 2.07 -14.27
N TRP A 255 -12.16 1.52 -15.20
CA TRP A 255 -11.30 0.35 -14.98
C TRP A 255 -9.88 0.59 -15.50
N ASP A 256 -8.87 0.55 -14.62
CA ASP A 256 -7.45 0.69 -15.00
C ASP A 256 -7.15 1.91 -15.92
N GLY A 257 -7.79 3.04 -15.60
CA GLY A 257 -7.70 4.28 -16.37
C GLY A 257 -8.51 4.30 -17.67
N TRP A 258 -9.32 3.28 -17.94
CA TRP A 258 -10.34 3.27 -18.99
C TRP A 258 -11.69 3.71 -18.44
N ASP A 259 -12.24 4.78 -18.99
CA ASP A 259 -13.62 5.22 -18.78
C ASP A 259 -14.54 4.48 -19.75
N ILE A 260 -15.26 3.48 -19.24
CA ILE A 260 -16.23 2.67 -19.97
C ILE A 260 -17.61 3.25 -19.70
N SER A 261 -18.20 3.94 -20.67
CA SER A 261 -19.52 4.55 -20.58
C SER A 261 -20.49 3.94 -21.59
N LYS A 262 -21.77 3.89 -21.24
CA LYS A 262 -22.83 3.61 -22.22
C LYS A 262 -23.08 4.88 -23.04
N ASP A 263 -22.92 4.80 -24.36
CA ASP A 263 -23.17 5.90 -25.30
C ASP A 263 -24.45 5.58 -26.11
N GLY A 264 -25.59 6.14 -25.72
CA GLY A 264 -26.89 5.79 -26.31
C GLY A 264 -27.50 4.48 -25.78
N TYR A 265 -28.35 3.81 -26.57
CA TYR A 265 -29.11 2.63 -26.14
C TYR A 265 -28.32 1.32 -26.26
N ASP A 266 -27.49 1.19 -27.31
CA ASP A 266 -26.85 -0.08 -27.67
C ASP A 266 -25.34 0.04 -27.90
N SER A 267 -24.70 1.12 -27.44
CA SER A 267 -23.25 1.28 -27.61
C SER A 267 -22.51 1.49 -26.30
N LEU A 268 -21.30 0.95 -26.26
CA LEU A 268 -20.33 1.06 -25.19
C LEU A 268 -19.13 1.81 -25.72
N LYS A 269 -18.74 2.88 -25.02
CA LYS A 269 -17.58 3.70 -25.32
C LYS A 269 -16.56 3.55 -24.21
N MET A 270 -15.36 3.12 -24.55
CA MET A 270 -14.20 3.02 -23.67
C MET A 270 -13.21 4.12 -24.06
N VAL A 271 -12.71 4.91 -23.11
CA VAL A 271 -11.70 5.95 -23.36
C VAL A 271 -10.59 5.84 -22.34
N LYS A 272 -9.33 5.94 -22.76
CA LYS A 272 -8.17 6.02 -21.88
C LYS A 272 -7.31 7.20 -22.26
N ASP A 273 -7.09 8.09 -21.30
CA ASP A 273 -6.12 9.17 -21.43
C ASP A 273 -4.70 8.62 -21.17
N ILE A 274 -3.78 8.83 -22.10
CA ILE A 274 -2.37 8.43 -22.02
C ILE A 274 -1.51 9.59 -21.47
N GLY A 275 -2.05 10.81 -21.44
CA GLY A 275 -1.47 12.01 -20.84
C GLY A 275 -2.41 13.20 -21.03
N ASP A 276 -1.94 14.42 -20.75
CA ASP A 276 -2.78 15.62 -20.81
C ASP A 276 -3.30 15.94 -22.23
N LYS A 277 -2.58 15.46 -23.25
CA LYS A 277 -2.84 15.75 -24.67
C LYS A 277 -3.28 14.55 -25.49
N VAL A 278 -3.26 13.33 -24.98
CA VAL A 278 -3.49 12.13 -25.81
C VAL A 278 -4.53 11.23 -25.17
N SER A 279 -5.54 10.85 -25.96
CA SER A 279 -6.62 9.97 -25.55
C SER A 279 -6.84 8.88 -26.61
N VAL A 280 -7.03 7.64 -26.18
CA VAL A 280 -7.42 6.52 -27.05
C VAL A 280 -8.84 6.11 -26.69
N GLY A 281 -9.72 6.00 -27.67
CA GLY A 281 -11.10 5.58 -27.48
C GLY A 281 -11.46 4.37 -28.32
N PHE A 282 -12.33 3.52 -27.81
CA PHE A 282 -12.95 2.42 -28.53
C PHE A 282 -14.46 2.49 -28.31
N LYS A 283 -15.24 2.37 -29.37
CA LYS A 283 -16.70 2.34 -29.30
C LYS A 283 -17.18 1.06 -29.98
N THR A 284 -17.99 0.29 -29.27
CA THR A 284 -18.57 -0.96 -29.77
C THR A 284 -20.07 -0.98 -29.55
N PHE A 285 -20.77 -1.72 -30.40
CA PHE A 285 -22.23 -1.84 -30.37
C PHE A 285 -22.65 -3.26 -29.95
N ALA A 286 -23.76 -3.37 -29.21
CA ALA A 286 -24.29 -4.65 -28.78
C ALA A 286 -24.59 -5.55 -29.98
N ARG A 287 -24.11 -6.80 -29.93
CA ARG A 287 -24.32 -7.78 -31.00
C ARG A 287 -25.68 -8.43 -30.83
N GLU A 288 -26.69 -7.94 -31.53
CA GLU A 288 -27.87 -8.76 -31.83
C GLU A 288 -27.53 -9.73 -32.98
N GLU A 289 -28.00 -10.97 -32.90
CA GLU A 289 -27.90 -11.94 -34.01
C GLU A 289 -28.79 -11.45 -35.16
N LEU A 290 -28.18 -10.78 -36.14
CA LEU A 290 -28.87 -10.33 -37.34
C LEU A 290 -28.94 -11.45 -38.38
N PRO A 291 -30.07 -11.59 -39.11
CA PRO A 291 -30.16 -12.47 -40.28
C PRO A 291 -29.09 -12.12 -41.33
N PRO A 292 -28.59 -13.08 -42.13
CA PRO A 292 -27.42 -12.94 -43.00
C PRO A 292 -27.54 -11.87 -44.11
N TYR A 293 -28.71 -11.28 -44.29
CA TYR A 293 -29.02 -10.27 -45.32
C TYR A 293 -29.20 -8.84 -44.76
N LYS A 294 -29.12 -8.63 -43.45
CA LYS A 294 -29.11 -7.27 -42.85
C LYS A 294 -27.68 -6.81 -42.63
N LYS A 295 -27.26 -5.75 -43.34
CA LYS A 295 -26.03 -5.03 -43.02
C LYS A 295 -26.19 -4.33 -41.68
N ARG A 296 -25.11 -4.31 -40.90
CA ARG A 296 -25.05 -3.53 -39.65
C ARG A 296 -24.96 -2.05 -40.03
N ASP A 297 -25.85 -1.24 -39.48
CA ASP A 297 -25.82 0.22 -39.68
C ASP A 297 -24.75 0.90 -38.80
N ASN A 298 -24.34 0.25 -37.69
CA ASN A 298 -23.33 0.75 -36.77
C ASN A 298 -22.19 -0.26 -36.62
N LEU A 299 -20.97 0.17 -36.95
CA LEU A 299 -19.76 -0.64 -36.92
C LEU A 299 -18.88 -0.22 -35.73
N ASP A 300 -18.11 -1.17 -35.19
CA ASP A 300 -17.13 -0.87 -34.14
C ASP A 300 -16.16 0.22 -34.62
N GLU A 301 -15.83 1.16 -33.73
CA GLU A 301 -15.01 2.34 -34.03
C GLU A 301 -13.82 2.40 -33.07
N MET A 302 -12.61 2.47 -33.62
CA MET A 302 -11.41 2.86 -32.87
C MET A 302 -11.14 4.34 -33.08
N SER A 303 -10.72 5.04 -32.04
CA SER A 303 -10.43 6.47 -32.10
C SER A 303 -9.13 6.81 -31.38
N LEU A 304 -8.38 7.76 -31.94
CA LEU A 304 -7.23 8.37 -31.33
C LEU A 304 -7.44 9.89 -31.37
N GLU A 305 -7.34 10.54 -30.23
CA GLU A 305 -7.49 12.00 -30.09
C GLU A 305 -6.19 12.60 -29.53
N TYR A 306 -5.70 13.64 -30.19
CA TYR A 306 -4.57 14.46 -29.73
C TYR A 306 -5.04 15.91 -29.54
N LYS A 307 -5.06 16.40 -28.31
CA LYS A 307 -5.49 17.75 -27.93
C LYS A 307 -4.34 18.75 -28.09
N LEU A 308 -4.63 19.85 -28.79
CA LEU A 308 -3.74 20.98 -28.98
C LEU A 308 -3.99 22.06 -27.92
N ASP A 309 -2.96 22.86 -27.62
CA ASP A 309 -3.03 23.91 -26.58
C ASP A 309 -4.03 25.03 -26.91
N ASN A 310 -4.42 25.16 -28.19
CA ASN A 310 -5.39 26.13 -28.68
C ASN A 310 -6.86 25.63 -28.62
N GLY A 311 -7.11 24.48 -27.97
CA GLY A 311 -8.45 23.90 -27.84
C GLY A 311 -8.93 23.10 -29.07
N GLN A 312 -8.09 22.94 -30.09
CA GLN A 312 -8.35 22.03 -31.21
C GLN A 312 -7.93 20.60 -30.85
N ALA A 313 -8.46 19.60 -31.56
CA ALA A 313 -7.98 18.24 -31.45
C ALA A 313 -7.78 17.61 -32.83
N PHE A 314 -6.66 16.90 -33.01
CA PHE A 314 -6.54 15.93 -34.09
C PHE A 314 -7.27 14.68 -33.69
N GLN A 315 -8.19 14.23 -34.53
CA GLN A 315 -8.94 13.02 -34.29
C GLN A 315 -8.79 12.08 -35.48
N MET A 316 -8.35 10.87 -35.18
CA MET A 316 -8.38 9.74 -36.10
C MET A 316 -9.48 8.80 -35.63
N LYS A 317 -10.37 8.40 -36.53
CA LYS A 317 -11.39 7.37 -36.30
C LYS A 317 -11.27 6.32 -37.39
N LEU A 318 -11.21 5.06 -36.97
CA LEU A 318 -11.13 3.90 -37.83
C LEU A 318 -12.39 3.06 -37.61
N LYS A 319 -13.15 2.85 -38.69
CA LYS A 319 -14.27 1.91 -38.76
C LYS A 319 -13.99 0.89 -39.86
N GLU A 320 -14.66 -0.26 -39.84
CA GLU A 320 -14.46 -1.33 -40.82
C GLU A 320 -14.53 -0.87 -42.30
N ASN A 321 -15.31 0.17 -42.62
CA ASN A 321 -15.49 0.67 -43.99
C ASN A 321 -15.20 2.17 -44.17
N GLU A 322 -14.74 2.86 -43.11
CA GLU A 322 -14.51 4.30 -43.14
C GLU A 322 -13.31 4.65 -42.27
N GLU A 323 -12.35 5.37 -42.85
CA GLU A 323 -11.26 5.99 -42.12
C GLU A 323 -11.48 7.51 -42.14
N PHE A 324 -11.53 8.11 -40.95
CA PHE A 324 -11.59 9.56 -40.80
C PHE A 324 -10.33 10.05 -40.12
N PHE A 325 -9.66 11.01 -40.75
CA PHE A 325 -8.59 11.78 -40.15
C PHE A 325 -8.90 13.26 -40.34
N GLY A 326 -9.05 13.99 -39.24
CA GLY A 326 -9.43 15.39 -39.32
C GLY A 326 -9.15 16.18 -38.05
N ILE A 327 -9.27 17.49 -38.18
CA ILE A 327 -9.17 18.44 -37.06
C ILE A 327 -10.59 18.74 -36.58
N GLU A 328 -10.91 18.40 -35.34
CA GLU A 328 -12.17 18.75 -34.71
C GLU A 328 -12.02 20.07 -33.95
N HIS A 329 -12.80 21.08 -34.32
CA HIS A 329 -12.81 22.38 -33.66
C HIS A 329 -14.04 22.46 -32.73
N LYS A 330 -13.84 22.18 -31.44
CA LYS A 330 -14.92 22.34 -30.45
C LYS A 330 -15.13 23.82 -30.14
N LYS A 331 -16.05 24.47 -30.86
CA LYS A 331 -16.60 25.77 -30.43
C LYS A 331 -17.43 25.52 -29.17
N ARG A 332 -16.96 25.99 -28.01
CA ARG A 332 -17.79 26.12 -26.80
C ARG A 332 -18.81 27.24 -27.08
N PHE A 333 -20.10 26.90 -27.02
CA PHE A 333 -21.17 27.89 -26.92
C PHE A 333 -21.43 28.21 -25.45
#